data_AF-A0A3D6EMV7-F1
#
_entry.id   AF-A0A3D6EMV7-F1
#
_cell.length_a   1.000
_cell.length_b   1.000
_cell.length_c   1.000
_cell.angle_alpha   90.00
_cell.angle_beta   90.00
_cell.angle_gamma   90.00
#
_symmetry.space_group_name_H-M   'P 1'
#
loop_
_entity.id
_entity.type
_entity.pdbx_description
1 polymer ?
#
loop_
_entity_poly.entity_id
_entity_poly.type
_entity_poly.pdbx_seq_one_letter_code
_entity_poly.pdbx_strand_id
1 'polypeptide(L)' 'AHGGHLGGVHIELTGEAVTECTGGTEGLSDADLLKAYETGCDPRLNGTQSLEMAFLIAEMMRG' A
#
# COMPACT_ATOMS: atom_id res chain seq x y z
N ALA A 1 -18.95 12.81 -10.22
CA ALA A 1 -18.34 11.68 -10.95
C ALA A 1 -18.44 11.96 -12.45
N HIS A 2 -17.33 11.84 -13.19
CA HIS A 2 -17.24 12.23 -14.61
C HIS A 2 -17.68 11.12 -15.60
N GLY A 3 -18.30 10.03 -15.12
CA GLY A 3 -18.69 8.88 -15.95
C GLY A 3 -17.52 8.04 -16.48
N GLY A 4 -16.29 8.29 -15.99
CA GLY A 4 -15.11 7.51 -16.36
C GLY A 4 -15.07 6.14 -15.70
N HIS A 5 -14.34 5.20 -16.32
CA HIS A 5 -14.14 3.84 -15.83
C HIS A 5 -12.76 3.71 -15.17
N LEU A 6 -12.70 3.13 -13.96
CA LEU A 6 -11.45 2.80 -13.28
C LEU A 6 -10.83 1.57 -13.95
N GLY A 7 -9.90 1.78 -14.89
CA GLY A 7 -9.29 0.70 -15.67
C GLY A 7 -8.22 -0.10 -14.93
N GLY A 8 -7.74 0.38 -13.78
CA GLY A 8 -6.76 -0.32 -12.96
C GLY A 8 -5.95 0.62 -12.07
N VAL A 9 -5.06 0.03 -11.27
CA VAL A 9 -4.07 0.72 -10.46
C VAL A 9 -2.69 0.13 -10.71
N HIS A 10 -1.65 0.94 -10.50
CA HIS A 10 -0.26 0.48 -10.48
C HIS A 10 0.32 0.89 -9.12
N ILE A 11 0.92 -0.07 -8.41
CA ILE A 11 1.45 0.13 -7.05
C ILE A 11 2.83 -0.52 -6.92
N GLU A 12 3.71 0.11 -6.15
CA GLU A 12 5.01 -0.47 -5.76
C GLU A 12 4.84 -1.24 -4.45
N LEU A 13 5.25 -2.51 -4.45
CA LEU A 13 5.07 -3.40 -3.31
C LEU A 13 6.22 -4.38 -3.16
N THR A 14 6.32 -4.95 -1.97
CA THR A 14 7.18 -6.11 -1.66
C THR A 14 6.46 -7.07 -0.73
N GLY A 15 6.77 -8.37 -0.84
CA GLY A 15 6.27 -9.39 0.08
C GLY A 15 6.99 -9.41 1.43
N GLU A 16 8.09 -8.67 1.54
CA GLU A 16 8.89 -8.56 2.75
C GLU A 16 8.19 -7.69 3.81
N ALA A 17 8.49 -7.96 5.09
CA ALA A 17 7.94 -7.24 6.24
C ALA A 17 8.65 -5.89 6.46
N VAL A 18 8.65 -5.04 5.42
CA VAL A 18 9.29 -3.72 5.44
C VAL A 18 8.42 -2.67 6.14
N THR A 19 9.05 -1.60 6.60
CA THR A 19 8.40 -0.40 7.16
C THR A 19 8.75 0.80 6.28
N GLU A 20 8.31 0.78 5.03
CA GLU A 20 8.63 1.82 4.05
C GLU A 20 7.49 2.86 3.89
N CYS A 21 6.24 2.43 4.02
CA CYS A 21 5.06 3.31 3.99
C CYS A 21 4.41 3.43 5.39
N THR A 22 3.96 4.64 5.74
CA THR A 22 3.20 4.91 6.97
C THR A 22 1.73 4.48 6.84
N GLY A 23 1.05 4.26 7.96
CA GLY A 23 -0.37 3.93 8.03
C GLY A 23 -0.65 2.46 7.76
N GLY A 24 -1.76 2.20 7.06
CA GLY A 24 -2.37 0.87 6.96
C GLY A 24 -2.96 0.41 8.29
N THR A 25 -3.49 -0.81 8.28
CA THR A 25 -4.08 -1.49 9.45
C THR A 25 -3.12 -1.66 10.62
N GLU A 26 -1.82 -1.74 10.35
CA GLU A 26 -0.76 -1.81 11.38
C GLU A 26 -0.45 -0.44 12.02
N GLY A 27 -0.93 0.66 11.44
CA GLY A 27 -0.79 2.00 12.00
C GLY A 27 0.66 2.52 12.05
N LEU A 28 1.47 2.18 11.05
CA LEU A 28 2.89 2.56 11.03
C LEU A 28 3.07 4.08 11.08
N SER A 29 3.90 4.54 12.01
CA SER A 29 4.27 5.95 12.16
C SER A 29 5.63 6.24 11.52
N ASP A 30 5.97 7.53 11.38
CA ASP A 30 7.28 7.97 10.89
C ASP A 30 8.45 7.36 11.69
N ALA A 31 8.26 7.15 13.00
CA ALA A 31 9.27 6.54 13.86
C ALA A 31 9.51 5.06 13.56
N ASP A 32 8.51 4.37 12.99
CA ASP A 32 8.61 2.96 12.64
C ASP A 32 9.41 2.75 11.36
N LEU A 33 9.53 3.76 10.51
CA LEU A 33 10.21 3.64 9.22
C LEU A 33 11.65 3.16 9.37
N LEU A 34 12.35 3.58 10.42
CA LEU A 34 13.74 3.22 10.70
C LEU A 34 13.97 1.73 11.00
N LYS A 35 12.92 0.93 11.21
CA LYS A 35 13.03 -0.48 11.60
C LYS A 35 13.43 -1.38 10.44
N ALA A 36 12.86 -1.15 9.26
CA ALA A 36 13.04 -1.97 8.07
C ALA A 36 12.76 -1.17 6.78
N TYR A 37 13.49 -0.08 6.59
CA TYR A 37 13.50 0.67 5.32
C TYR A 37 14.61 0.12 4.42
N GLU A 38 14.24 -0.67 3.40
CA GLU A 38 15.22 -1.47 2.63
C GLU A 38 15.37 -1.01 1.17
N THR A 39 14.35 -0.35 0.62
CA THR A 39 14.42 0.23 -0.72
C THR A 39 15.45 1.36 -0.80
N GLY A 40 16.18 1.40 -1.92
CA GLY A 40 17.05 2.53 -2.28
C GLY A 40 16.35 3.57 -3.15
N CYS A 41 15.07 3.38 -3.47
CA CYS A 41 14.26 4.25 -4.31
C CYS A 41 13.04 4.71 -3.52
N ASP A 42 11.85 4.56 -4.10
CA ASP A 42 10.60 4.95 -3.48
C ASP A 42 10.13 3.88 -2.47
N PRO A 43 9.39 4.31 -1.43
CA PRO A 43 8.86 3.41 -0.40
C PRO A 43 7.77 2.50 -0.96
N ARG A 44 7.89 1.19 -0.69
CA ARG A 44 6.97 0.17 -1.18
C ARG A 44 5.94 -0.21 -0.11
N LEU A 45 4.76 -0.63 -0.53
CA LEU A 45 3.81 -1.28 0.36
C LEU A 45 4.37 -2.62 0.85
N ASN A 46 4.25 -2.89 2.14
CA ASN A 46 4.54 -4.21 2.69
C ASN A 46 3.42 -5.21 2.37
N GLY A 47 3.59 -6.48 2.75
CA GLY A 47 2.60 -7.53 2.48
C GLY A 47 1.20 -7.24 3.03
N THR A 48 1.11 -6.73 4.27
CA THR A 48 -0.17 -6.39 4.91
C THR A 48 -0.87 -5.25 4.19
N GLN A 49 -0.15 -4.16 3.93
CA GLN A 49 -0.67 -2.97 3.24
C GLN A 49 -1.10 -3.30 1.79
N SER A 50 -0.37 -4.19 1.12
CA SER A 50 -0.69 -4.63 -0.23
C SER A 50 -2.01 -5.40 -0.30
N LEU A 51 -2.25 -6.31 0.65
CA LEU A 51 -3.50 -7.05 0.74
C LEU A 51 -4.67 -6.13 1.12
N GLU A 52 -4.45 -5.22 2.06
CA GLU A 52 -5.43 -4.21 2.44
C GLU A 52 -5.86 -3.37 1.22
N MET A 53 -4.89 -2.87 0.45
CA MET A 53 -5.17 -2.10 -0.78
C MET A 53 -5.96 -2.91 -1.80
N ALA A 54 -5.63 -4.21 -1.97
CA ALA A 54 -6.37 -5.08 -2.88
C ALA A 54 -7.84 -5.25 -2.47
N PHE A 55 -8.12 -5.43 -1.17
CA PHE A 55 -9.50 -5.53 -0.66
C PHE A 55 -10.25 -4.20 -0.81
N LEU A 56 -9.64 -3.07 -0.47
CA LEU A 56 -10.25 -1.75 -0.63
C LEU A 56 -10.62 -1.46 -2.09
N ILE A 57 -9.73 -1.76 -3.03
CA ILE A 57 -10.00 -1.61 -4.47
C ILE A 57 -11.13 -2.54 -4.91
N ALA A 58 -11.11 -3.81 -4.47
CA ALA A 58 -12.18 -4.75 -4.78
C ALA A 58 -13.54 -4.26 -4.27
N GLU A 59 -13.59 -3.64 -3.09
CA GLU A 59 -14.80 -3.00 -2.56
C GLU A 59 -15.23 -1.79 -3.40
N MET A 60 -14.28 -0.92 -3.78
CA MET A 60 -14.57 0.23 -4.65
C MET A 60 -15.09 -0.19 -6.03
N MET A 61 -14.63 -1.32 -6.56
CA MET A 61 -15.05 -1.84 -7.87
C MET A 61 -16.38 -2.59 -7.83
N ARG A 62 -16.86 -3.01 -6.65
CA ARG A 62 -18.13 -3.75 -6.51
C ARG A 62 -19.38 -2.89 -6.73
N GLY A 63 -19.26 -1.56 -6.64
CA GLY A 63 -20.39 -0.62 -6.76
C GLY A 63 -21.05 -0.31 -5.44
#